data_AF-A0A7V6M9S0-F1
#
_entry.id   AF-A0A7V6M9S0-F1
#
_cell.length_a   1.000
_cell.length_b   1.000
_cell.length_c   1.000
_cell.angle_alpha   90.00
_cell.angle_beta   90.00
_cell.angle_gamma   90.00
#
_symmetry.space_group_name_H-M   'P 1'
#
loop_
_entity.id
_entity.type
_entity.pdbx_description
1 polymer ?
#
loop_
_entity_poly.entity_id
_entity_poly.type
_entity_poly.pdbx_seq_one_letter_code
_entity_poly.pdbx_strand_id
1 'polypeptide(L)'
;MAKDYFKSLVLQSLLQNDPNKDKHYEKMKYNLNDEKYIYNAPVNPAYFESLDSKHPVVLTSEVYETLEVIEDYTFRNKKEVPFILYGKESKGGAIIFDDIDCDFRKLKDNTASFENIDEYFMNTLTNTFIDDDKNRVFCAGHTHPFNGDRVVFNYSLSDLMLHLQLVSYEVFSDVSRNNKLFSLMKTITKDFNFIYYDINKGRFLKVEKVYLQTKKKEFIPLSAYEFCDD
;
A
#
# COMPACT_ATOMS: atom_id res chain seq x y z
N MET A 1 -11.16 -17.28 -10.83
CA MET A 1 -12.04 -16.24 -11.40
C MET A 1 -11.68 -14.83 -10.90
N ALA A 2 -11.77 -14.50 -9.61
CA ALA A 2 -11.38 -13.15 -9.12
C ALA A 2 -9.86 -12.88 -9.21
N LYS A 3 -9.02 -13.87 -8.86
CA LYS A 3 -7.55 -13.75 -8.85
C LYS A 3 -6.96 -13.46 -10.24
N ASP A 4 -7.43 -14.14 -11.28
CA ASP A 4 -6.96 -13.93 -12.66
C ASP A 4 -7.38 -12.56 -13.21
N TYR A 5 -8.59 -12.10 -12.84
CA TYR A 5 -9.08 -10.78 -13.20
C TYR A 5 -8.18 -9.66 -12.62
N PHE A 6 -7.91 -9.68 -11.31
CA PHE A 6 -7.05 -8.68 -10.68
C PHE A 6 -5.61 -8.76 -11.19
N LYS A 7 -5.08 -9.97 -11.43
CA LYS A 7 -3.77 -10.16 -12.08
C LYS A 7 -3.73 -9.45 -13.44
N SER A 8 -4.74 -9.65 -14.29
CA SER A 8 -4.82 -8.99 -15.60
C SER A 8 -4.89 -7.47 -15.47
N LEU A 9 -5.67 -6.94 -14.52
CA LEU A 9 -5.75 -5.50 -14.29
C LEU A 9 -4.44 -4.89 -13.82
N VAL A 10 -3.73 -5.53 -12.89
CA VAL A 10 -2.41 -5.07 -12.44
C VAL A 10 -1.43 -5.04 -13.61
N LEU A 11 -1.35 -6.13 -14.38
CA LEU A 11 -0.45 -6.18 -15.55
C LEU A 11 -0.80 -5.10 -16.58
N GLN A 12 -2.09 -4.87 -16.85
CA GLN A 12 -2.52 -3.79 -17.74
C GLN A 12 -2.07 -2.42 -17.20
N SER A 13 -2.33 -2.15 -15.91
CA SER A 13 -1.94 -0.90 -15.26
C SER A 13 -0.43 -0.65 -15.33
N LEU A 14 0.41 -1.67 -15.12
CA LEU A 14 1.86 -1.51 -15.10
C LEU A 14 2.43 -1.24 -16.51
N LEU A 15 1.77 -1.75 -17.56
CA LEU A 15 2.27 -1.71 -18.95
C LEU A 15 1.69 -0.56 -19.78
N GLN A 16 0.61 0.06 -19.33
CA GLN A 16 -0.16 1.01 -20.13
C GLN A 16 0.66 2.22 -20.63
N ASN A 17 1.65 2.67 -19.86
CA ASN A 17 2.50 3.84 -20.16
C ASN A 17 3.99 3.52 -20.18
N ASP A 18 4.34 2.24 -20.22
CA ASP A 18 5.74 1.81 -20.18
C ASP A 18 6.37 1.90 -21.58
N PRO A 19 7.36 2.77 -21.81
CA PRO A 19 8.03 2.89 -23.12
C PRO A 19 8.78 1.61 -23.51
N ASN A 20 9.04 0.72 -22.55
CA ASN A 20 9.67 -0.59 -22.73
C ASN A 20 8.70 -1.74 -22.44
N LYS A 21 7.38 -1.51 -22.57
CA LYS A 21 6.32 -2.47 -22.20
C LYS A 21 6.59 -3.89 -22.69
N ASP A 22 7.11 -4.08 -23.91
CA ASP A 22 7.31 -5.42 -24.45
C ASP A 22 8.49 -6.13 -23.77
N LYS A 23 9.55 -5.38 -23.43
CA LYS A 23 10.70 -5.90 -22.68
C LYS A 23 10.35 -6.16 -21.22
N HIS A 24 9.63 -5.25 -20.57
CA HIS A 24 9.19 -5.44 -19.19
C HIS A 24 8.11 -6.52 -19.09
N TYR A 25 7.21 -6.61 -20.07
CA TYR A 25 6.27 -7.73 -20.18
C TYR A 25 7.00 -9.05 -20.36
N GLU A 26 8.02 -9.16 -21.21
CA GLU A 26 8.80 -10.41 -21.35
C GLU A 26 9.62 -10.74 -20.08
N LYS A 27 10.20 -9.74 -19.39
CA LYS A 27 10.86 -9.93 -18.07
C LYS A 27 9.85 -10.40 -17.02
N MET A 28 8.66 -9.80 -16.99
CA MET A 28 7.56 -10.22 -16.14
C MET A 28 7.11 -11.64 -16.50
N LYS A 29 6.85 -11.93 -17.78
CA LYS A 29 6.38 -13.21 -18.34
C LYS A 29 7.29 -14.39 -18.04
N TYR A 30 8.60 -14.18 -18.02
CA TYR A 30 9.55 -15.20 -17.58
C TYR A 30 9.32 -15.60 -16.10
N ASN A 31 8.94 -14.64 -15.26
CA ASN A 31 8.49 -14.87 -13.89
C ASN A 31 7.01 -15.32 -13.79
N LEU A 32 6.16 -15.03 -14.80
CA LEU A 32 4.75 -15.41 -14.82
C LEU A 32 4.51 -16.91 -15.13
N ASN A 33 5.49 -17.61 -15.71
CA ASN A 33 5.38 -19.03 -16.06
C ASN A 33 5.62 -19.99 -14.87
N ASP A 34 6.01 -19.47 -13.71
CA ASP A 34 6.06 -20.22 -12.47
C ASP A 34 5.05 -19.63 -11.47
N GLU A 35 3.88 -20.26 -11.36
CA GLU A 35 2.77 -19.82 -10.50
C GLU A 35 3.19 -19.64 -9.02
N LYS A 36 4.27 -20.29 -8.59
CA LYS A 36 4.77 -20.19 -7.22
C LYS A 36 5.56 -18.91 -6.94
N TYR A 37 6.12 -18.27 -7.97
CA TYR A 37 6.98 -17.08 -7.84
C TYR A 37 6.33 -15.79 -8.32
N ILE A 38 5.31 -15.90 -9.16
CA ILE A 38 4.67 -14.76 -9.80
C ILE A 38 4.07 -13.73 -8.82
N TYR A 39 3.43 -14.21 -7.76
CA TYR A 39 2.71 -13.35 -6.83
C TYR A 39 3.68 -12.58 -5.93
N ASN A 40 4.78 -13.22 -5.53
CA ASN A 40 5.82 -12.60 -4.70
C ASN A 40 6.87 -11.83 -5.51
N ALA A 41 6.70 -11.71 -6.84
CA ALA A 41 7.64 -11.00 -7.68
C ALA A 41 7.62 -9.50 -7.33
N PRO A 42 8.77 -8.88 -7.02
CA PRO A 42 8.83 -7.46 -6.72
C PRO A 42 8.50 -6.63 -7.96
N VAL A 43 7.74 -5.56 -7.76
CA VAL A 43 7.35 -4.60 -8.80
C VAL A 43 8.22 -3.36 -8.66
N ASN A 44 8.99 -3.06 -9.71
CA ASN A 44 9.85 -1.88 -9.73
C ASN A 44 9.00 -0.60 -9.64
N PRO A 45 9.27 0.32 -8.69
CA PRO A 45 8.51 1.56 -8.52
C PRO A 45 8.64 2.54 -9.69
N ALA A 46 9.56 2.31 -10.64
CA ALA A 46 9.62 3.04 -11.90
C ALA A 46 8.39 2.81 -12.78
N TYR A 47 7.61 1.74 -12.54
CA TYR A 47 6.33 1.51 -13.23
C TYR A 47 5.20 2.38 -12.70
N PHE A 48 5.37 3.05 -11.56
CA PHE A 48 4.38 3.96 -11.01
C PHE A 48 4.70 5.41 -11.40
N GLU A 49 3.72 6.10 -11.98
CA GLU A 49 3.80 7.54 -12.16
C GLU A 49 3.69 8.26 -10.82
N SER A 50 4.34 9.40 -10.68
CA SER A 50 4.25 10.21 -9.46
C SER A 50 2.86 10.84 -9.34
N LEU A 51 2.23 10.69 -8.17
CA LEU A 51 1.05 11.46 -7.81
C LEU A 51 1.43 12.94 -7.74
N ASP A 52 0.56 13.83 -8.23
CA ASP A 52 0.86 15.28 -8.27
C ASP A 52 1.31 15.75 -6.89
N SER A 53 2.49 16.38 -6.87
CA SER A 53 3.18 16.83 -5.67
C SER A 53 2.43 17.87 -4.83
N LYS A 54 1.30 18.38 -5.35
CA LYS A 54 0.30 19.18 -4.60
C LYS A 54 -0.50 18.36 -3.58
N HIS A 55 -0.45 17.03 -3.66
CA HIS A 55 -1.14 16.11 -2.76
C HIS A 55 -0.14 15.31 -1.91
N PRO A 56 0.62 15.95 -1.00
CA PRO A 56 1.55 15.22 -0.14
C PRO A 56 0.77 14.34 0.86
N VAL A 57 1.43 13.30 1.34
CA VAL A 57 0.97 12.51 2.49
C VAL A 57 1.62 13.07 3.76
N VAL A 58 0.82 13.24 4.80
CA VAL A 58 1.25 13.71 6.11
C VAL A 58 0.85 12.69 7.17
N LEU A 59 1.80 12.29 7.99
CA LEU A 59 1.58 11.42 9.16
C LEU A 59 1.61 12.29 10.42
N THR A 60 0.65 12.12 11.32
CA THR A 60 0.78 12.70 12.66
C THR A 60 1.90 12.02 13.44
N SER A 61 2.34 12.66 14.53
CA SER A 61 3.34 12.08 15.41
C SER A 61 2.88 10.75 16.01
N GLU A 62 1.60 10.60 16.38
CA GLU A 62 1.10 9.33 16.91
C GLU A 62 1.15 8.19 15.87
N VAL A 63 0.75 8.46 14.63
CA VAL A 63 0.81 7.48 13.54
C VAL A 63 2.25 7.10 13.23
N TYR A 64 3.15 8.07 13.13
CA TYR A 64 4.57 7.83 12.87
C TYR A 64 5.21 6.99 13.98
N GLU A 65 5.03 7.37 15.25
CA GLU A 65 5.58 6.65 16.41
C GLU A 65 5.07 5.19 16.44
N THR A 66 3.80 4.95 16.06
CA THR A 66 3.25 3.60 15.98
C THR A 66 3.83 2.79 14.81
N LEU A 67 4.04 3.41 13.65
CA LEU A 67 4.68 2.77 12.50
C LEU A 67 6.14 2.38 12.79
N GLU A 68 6.87 3.16 13.60
CA GLU A 68 8.21 2.79 14.06
C GLU A 68 8.18 1.54 14.95
N VAL A 69 7.17 1.40 15.82
CA VAL A 69 7.00 0.19 16.65
C VAL A 69 6.67 -1.03 15.78
N ILE A 70 5.81 -0.87 14.77
CA ILE A 70 5.47 -1.93 13.81
C ILE A 70 6.71 -2.37 13.01
N GLU A 71 7.53 -1.42 12.56
CA GLU A 71 8.80 -1.68 11.87
C GLU A 71 9.77 -2.49 12.76
N ASP A 72 10.00 -2.03 14.00
CA ASP A 72 10.88 -2.74 14.94
C ASP A 72 10.37 -4.14 15.27
N TYR A 73 9.06 -4.31 15.44
CA TYR A 73 8.45 -5.63 15.60
C TYR A 73 8.71 -6.53 14.39
N THR A 74 8.50 -6.01 13.19
CA THR A 74 8.74 -6.72 11.91
C THR A 74 10.18 -7.19 11.83
N PHE A 75 11.13 -6.30 12.12
CA PHE A 75 12.56 -6.57 12.09
C PHE A 75 12.94 -7.68 13.07
N ARG A 76 12.48 -7.60 14.33
CA ARG A 76 12.82 -8.58 15.38
C ARG A 76 12.19 -9.95 15.15
N ASN A 77 10.95 -9.97 14.69
CA ASN A 77 10.17 -11.22 14.59
C ASN A 77 10.22 -11.85 13.19
N LYS A 78 10.77 -11.13 12.20
CA LYS A 78 10.83 -11.55 10.79
C LYS A 78 9.46 -11.93 10.24
N LYS A 79 8.46 -11.11 10.56
CA LYS A 79 7.06 -11.30 10.16
C LYS A 79 6.52 -10.00 9.59
N GLU A 80 5.81 -10.12 8.47
CA GLU A 80 4.99 -9.04 7.94
C GLU A 80 3.87 -8.69 8.92
N VAL A 81 3.56 -7.39 9.00
CA VAL A 81 2.54 -6.85 9.88
C VAL A 81 1.59 -5.99 9.07
N PRO A 82 0.31 -6.38 8.89
CA PRO A 82 -0.69 -5.51 8.30
C PRO A 82 -1.22 -4.49 9.32
N PHE A 83 -1.59 -3.32 8.84
CA PHE A 83 -2.17 -2.22 9.61
C PHE A 83 -3.04 -1.35 8.72
N ILE A 84 -4.00 -0.64 9.30
CA ILE A 84 -4.84 0.34 8.59
C ILE A 84 -4.53 1.73 9.10
N LEU A 85 -4.25 2.68 8.21
CA LEU A 85 -4.26 4.09 8.56
C LEU A 85 -5.61 4.71 8.22
N TYR A 86 -6.09 5.59 9.09
CA TYR A 86 -7.26 6.41 8.86
C TYR A 86 -6.86 7.87 8.74
N GLY A 87 -7.54 8.57 7.85
CA GLY A 87 -7.21 9.93 7.54
C GLY A 87 -8.28 10.66 6.76
N LYS A 88 -7.90 11.85 6.31
CA LYS A 88 -8.74 12.76 5.56
C LYS A 88 -7.93 13.58 4.57
N GLU A 89 -8.57 13.98 3.48
CA GLU A 89 -8.02 14.97 2.59
C GLU A 89 -8.29 16.38 3.15
N SER A 90 -7.24 17.18 3.29
CA SER A 90 -7.35 18.58 3.68
C SER A 90 -7.86 19.43 2.50
N LYS A 91 -8.36 20.64 2.79
CA LYS A 91 -8.80 21.59 1.75
C LYS A 91 -7.71 21.94 0.73
N GLY A 92 -6.43 21.80 1.11
CA GLY A 92 -5.28 22.04 0.25
C GLY A 92 -4.84 20.84 -0.57
N GLY A 93 -5.54 19.71 -0.50
CA GLY A 93 -5.22 18.47 -1.22
C GLY A 93 -4.25 17.52 -0.52
N ALA A 94 -3.64 17.93 0.61
CA ALA A 94 -2.79 17.03 1.39
C ALA A 94 -3.64 15.94 2.07
N ILE A 95 -3.13 14.71 2.05
CA ILE A 95 -3.72 13.55 2.73
C ILE A 95 -3.10 13.44 4.11
N ILE A 96 -3.92 13.54 5.16
CA ILE A 96 -3.45 13.51 6.54
C ILE A 96 -3.95 12.22 7.19
N PHE A 97 -3.02 11.34 7.56
CA PHE A 97 -3.31 10.17 8.39
C PHE A 97 -3.07 10.52 9.85
N ASP A 98 -4.13 10.43 10.66
CA ASP A 98 -4.15 10.84 12.06
C ASP A 98 -4.52 9.71 13.04
N ASP A 99 -4.84 8.52 12.53
CA ASP A 99 -5.12 7.34 13.35
C ASP A 99 -4.63 6.05 12.65
N ILE A 100 -4.42 5.00 13.44
CA ILE A 100 -3.89 3.70 12.98
C ILE A 100 -4.50 2.54 13.79
N ASP A 101 -5.01 1.53 13.09
CA ASP A 101 -5.34 0.23 13.68
C ASP A 101 -4.29 -0.80 13.29
N CYS A 102 -3.84 -1.57 14.27
CA CYS A 102 -2.91 -2.67 14.10
C CYS A 102 -3.16 -3.70 15.21
N ASP A 103 -3.91 -4.77 14.93
CA ASP A 103 -4.15 -5.84 15.91
C ASP A 103 -3.49 -7.16 15.51
N PHE A 104 -2.31 -7.38 16.07
CA PHE A 104 -1.52 -8.60 15.91
C PHE A 104 -2.26 -9.89 16.34
N ARG A 105 -3.29 -9.79 17.19
CA ARG A 105 -4.03 -10.97 17.72
C ARG A 105 -5.15 -11.43 16.79
N LYS A 106 -5.54 -10.61 15.82
CA LYS A 106 -6.60 -10.94 14.84
C LYS A 106 -6.07 -11.76 13.66
N LEU A 107 -4.75 -11.91 13.53
CA LEU A 107 -4.13 -12.76 12.51
C LEU A 107 -4.20 -14.22 12.97
N LYS A 108 -5.00 -15.04 12.28
CA LYS A 108 -5.20 -16.47 12.61
C LYS A 108 -3.91 -17.27 12.48
N ASP A 109 -3.04 -16.91 11.52
CA ASP A 109 -1.70 -17.44 11.39
C ASP A 109 -0.64 -16.38 11.65
N ASN A 110 0.48 -16.85 12.21
CA ASN A 110 1.69 -16.08 12.46
C ASN A 110 2.43 -15.64 11.19
N THR A 111 1.85 -15.84 10.01
CA THR A 111 2.37 -15.47 8.69
C THR A 111 1.34 -14.60 7.98
N ALA A 112 1.73 -13.40 7.56
CA ALA A 112 0.87 -12.60 6.70
C ALA A 112 0.88 -13.23 5.31
N SER A 113 -0.25 -13.83 4.93
CA SER A 113 -0.56 -14.19 3.55
C SER A 113 -1.58 -13.19 3.03
N PHE A 114 -1.71 -13.15 1.71
CA PHE A 114 -2.75 -12.39 1.03
C PHE A 114 -4.14 -12.59 1.66
N GLU A 115 -4.50 -13.83 1.98
CA GLU A 115 -5.80 -14.18 2.56
C GLU A 115 -5.96 -13.67 4.00
N ASN A 116 -4.91 -13.76 4.82
CA ASN A 116 -4.96 -13.29 6.21
C ASN A 116 -5.03 -11.77 6.30
N ILE A 117 -4.36 -11.08 5.38
CA ILE A 117 -4.38 -9.61 5.29
C ILE A 117 -5.75 -9.13 4.78
N ASP A 118 -6.32 -9.76 3.74
CA ASP A 118 -7.67 -9.45 3.25
C ASP A 118 -8.73 -9.66 4.34
N GLU A 119 -8.69 -10.79 5.07
CA GLU A 119 -9.62 -11.04 6.18
C GLU A 119 -9.47 -9.98 7.29
N TYR A 120 -8.25 -9.61 7.66
CA TYR A 120 -8.01 -8.55 8.66
C TYR A 120 -8.60 -7.22 8.21
N PHE A 121 -8.31 -6.79 6.97
CA PHE A 121 -8.82 -5.54 6.43
C PHE A 121 -10.34 -5.56 6.34
N MET A 122 -10.94 -6.64 5.84
CA MET A 122 -12.39 -6.74 5.73
C MET A 122 -13.06 -6.75 7.09
N ASN A 123 -12.58 -7.54 8.05
CA ASN A 123 -13.13 -7.53 9.39
C ASN A 123 -13.03 -6.15 10.04
N THR A 124 -11.92 -5.44 9.88
CA THR A 124 -11.79 -4.10 10.46
C THR A 124 -12.67 -3.09 9.72
N LEU A 125 -12.72 -3.12 8.38
CA LEU A 125 -13.57 -2.23 7.60
C LEU A 125 -15.07 -2.46 7.89
N THR A 126 -15.53 -3.72 7.96
CA THR A 126 -16.94 -4.02 8.23
C THR A 126 -17.36 -3.72 9.67
N ASN A 127 -16.46 -3.89 10.65
CA ASN A 127 -16.78 -3.68 12.06
C ASN A 127 -16.63 -2.22 12.52
N THR A 128 -15.84 -1.42 11.80
CA THR A 128 -15.56 -0.01 12.15
C THR A 128 -16.42 0.96 11.36
N PHE A 129 -16.84 0.60 10.14
CA PHE A 129 -17.61 1.46 9.25
C PHE A 129 -19.05 0.94 9.10
N ILE A 130 -19.86 1.22 10.11
CA ILE A 130 -21.31 1.19 9.98
C ILE A 130 -21.71 2.38 9.08
N ASP A 131 -21.83 2.08 7.78
CA ASP A 131 -22.56 2.72 6.68
C ASP A 131 -22.54 4.24 6.37
N ASP A 132 -22.05 5.14 7.22
CA ASP A 132 -22.25 6.60 7.02
C ASP A 132 -20.99 7.44 6.67
N ASP A 133 -19.79 6.84 6.64
CA ASP A 133 -18.56 7.61 6.43
C ASP A 133 -18.33 8.00 4.96
N LYS A 134 -18.30 9.32 4.71
CA LYS A 134 -18.00 9.95 3.42
C LYS A 134 -16.74 10.80 3.48
N ASN A 135 -16.05 10.91 2.35
CA ASN A 135 -14.83 11.72 2.19
C ASN A 135 -13.69 11.30 3.13
N ARG A 136 -13.63 10.01 3.48
CA ARG A 136 -12.54 9.44 4.28
C ARG A 136 -11.40 8.96 3.41
N VAL A 137 -10.21 8.95 3.98
CA VAL A 137 -9.03 8.37 3.34
C VAL A 137 -8.53 7.23 4.21
N PHE A 138 -8.30 6.10 3.58
CA PHE A 138 -7.83 4.87 4.19
C PHE A 138 -6.48 4.51 3.61
N CYS A 139 -5.66 3.81 4.38
CA CYS A 139 -4.46 3.18 3.87
C CYS A 139 -4.40 1.73 4.32
N ALA A 140 -4.40 0.81 3.36
CA ALA A 140 -4.08 -0.59 3.60
C ALA A 140 -2.57 -0.74 3.61
N GLY A 141 -1.98 -0.85 4.80
CA GLY A 141 -0.55 -0.91 4.95
C GLY A 141 -0.04 -2.25 5.45
N HIS A 142 1.20 -2.57 5.08
CA HIS A 142 1.92 -3.71 5.63
C HIS A 142 3.43 -3.44 5.65
N THR A 143 4.16 -4.28 6.36
CA THR A 143 5.63 -4.31 6.35
C THR A 143 6.15 -5.54 5.62
N HIS A 144 7.40 -5.47 5.13
CA HIS A 144 8.15 -6.64 4.67
C HIS A 144 9.33 -6.93 5.61
N PRO A 145 9.52 -8.18 6.09
CA PRO A 145 10.63 -8.54 6.93
C PRO A 145 11.93 -8.69 6.14
N PHE A 146 13.04 -8.76 6.88
CA PHE A 146 14.30 -9.22 6.36
C PHE A 146 14.27 -10.74 6.14
N ASN A 147 14.25 -11.19 4.89
CA ASN A 147 14.23 -12.61 4.53
C ASN A 147 15.64 -13.17 4.29
N GLY A 148 16.50 -13.08 5.31
CA GLY A 148 17.82 -13.73 5.36
C GLY A 148 18.86 -13.14 4.42
N ASP A 149 18.67 -13.30 3.11
CA ASP A 149 19.65 -12.93 2.07
C ASP A 149 19.17 -11.75 1.20
N ARG A 150 17.91 -11.32 1.36
CA ARG A 150 17.33 -10.21 0.60
C ARG A 150 16.41 -9.36 1.47
N VAL A 151 16.53 -8.05 1.32
CA VAL A 151 15.52 -7.11 1.79
C VAL A 151 14.50 -6.95 0.67
N VAL A 152 13.20 -7.05 0.96
CA VAL A 152 12.15 -6.82 -0.03
C VAL A 152 11.60 -5.42 0.16
N PHE A 153 12.03 -4.50 -0.71
CA PHE A 153 11.66 -3.09 -0.62
C PHE A 153 10.48 -2.68 -1.48
N ASN A 154 10.08 -3.56 -2.39
CA ASN A 154 9.12 -3.30 -3.45
C ASN A 154 7.79 -3.98 -3.13
N TYR A 155 6.70 -3.37 -3.58
CA TYR A 155 5.40 -4.05 -3.61
C TYR A 155 5.54 -5.33 -4.44
N SER A 156 4.96 -6.42 -3.97
CA SER A 156 4.79 -7.63 -4.76
C SER A 156 3.61 -7.48 -5.73
N LEU A 157 3.54 -8.35 -6.75
CA LEU A 157 2.36 -8.41 -7.61
C LEU A 157 1.09 -8.73 -6.80
N SER A 158 1.20 -9.61 -5.80
CA SER A 158 0.08 -9.90 -4.88
C SER A 158 -0.38 -8.66 -4.12
N ASP A 159 0.52 -7.79 -3.68
CA ASP A 159 0.13 -6.59 -2.93
C ASP A 159 -0.71 -5.66 -3.81
N LEU A 160 -0.31 -5.49 -5.07
CA LEU A 160 -1.08 -4.69 -6.03
C LEU A 160 -2.44 -5.32 -6.35
N MET A 161 -2.49 -6.65 -6.45
CA MET A 161 -3.75 -7.37 -6.64
C MET A 161 -4.68 -7.20 -5.44
N LEU A 162 -4.13 -7.24 -4.22
CA LEU A 162 -4.88 -7.04 -2.98
C LEU A 162 -5.46 -5.64 -2.94
N HIS A 163 -4.66 -4.65 -3.31
CA HIS A 163 -5.11 -3.27 -3.39
C HIS A 163 -6.31 -3.12 -4.35
N LEU A 164 -6.23 -3.68 -5.57
CA LEU A 164 -7.36 -3.61 -6.51
C LEU A 164 -8.60 -4.37 -6.00
N GLN A 165 -8.40 -5.50 -5.32
CA GLN A 165 -9.49 -6.21 -4.67
C GLN A 165 -10.16 -5.34 -3.61
N LEU A 166 -9.38 -4.68 -2.75
CA LEU A 166 -9.91 -3.79 -1.72
C LEU A 166 -10.66 -2.60 -2.32
N VAL A 167 -10.10 -1.95 -3.35
CA VAL A 167 -10.75 -0.84 -4.07
C VAL A 167 -12.10 -1.25 -4.67
N SER A 168 -12.31 -2.53 -4.99
CA SER A 168 -13.57 -3.00 -5.57
C SER A 168 -14.74 -3.06 -4.57
N TYR A 169 -14.47 -3.05 -3.26
CA TYR A 169 -15.52 -3.06 -2.24
C TYR A 169 -16.35 -1.76 -2.26
N GLU A 170 -17.64 -1.88 -1.96
CA GLU A 170 -18.63 -0.79 -2.06
C GLU A 170 -18.23 0.48 -1.30
N VAL A 171 -17.55 0.33 -0.16
CA VAL A 171 -17.05 1.45 0.65
C VAL A 171 -16.09 2.37 -0.12
N PHE A 172 -15.42 1.86 -1.17
CA PHE A 172 -14.50 2.59 -2.04
C PHE A 172 -15.04 2.79 -3.47
N SER A 173 -15.85 1.85 -3.97
CA SER A 173 -16.37 1.90 -5.34
C SER A 173 -17.63 2.76 -5.49
N ASP A 174 -18.37 3.04 -4.40
CA ASP A 174 -19.49 3.99 -4.44
C ASP A 174 -18.98 5.45 -4.47
N VAL A 175 -19.14 6.08 -5.64
CA VAL A 175 -18.81 7.49 -5.88
C VAL A 175 -19.54 8.46 -4.94
N SER A 176 -20.70 8.09 -4.39
CA SER A 176 -21.46 8.91 -3.45
C SER A 176 -20.78 9.05 -2.09
N ARG A 177 -19.88 8.10 -1.76
CA ARG A 177 -19.08 8.10 -0.53
C ARG A 177 -17.80 8.91 -0.70
N ASN A 178 -17.20 8.93 -1.91
CA ASN A 178 -15.95 9.64 -2.21
C ASN A 178 -14.81 9.28 -1.24
N ASN A 179 -14.77 8.02 -0.80
CA ASN A 179 -13.68 7.50 0.01
C ASN A 179 -12.48 7.15 -0.88
N LYS A 180 -11.28 7.26 -0.35
CA LYS A 180 -10.03 6.92 -1.05
C LYS A 180 -9.29 5.81 -0.33
N LEU A 181 -8.69 4.90 -1.09
CA LEU A 181 -7.80 3.88 -0.57
C LEU A 181 -6.37 4.10 -1.11
N PHE A 182 -5.44 4.27 -0.19
CA PHE A 182 -4.00 4.22 -0.43
C PHE A 182 -3.47 2.86 0.02
N SER A 183 -2.26 2.52 -0.40
CA SER A 183 -1.47 1.46 0.21
C SER A 183 -0.18 2.03 0.77
N LEU A 184 0.30 1.48 1.90
CA LEU A 184 1.61 1.80 2.46
C LEU A 184 2.41 0.52 2.64
N MET A 185 3.52 0.41 1.94
CA MET A 185 4.55 -0.55 2.27
C MET A 185 5.59 0.16 3.12
N LYS A 186 5.60 -0.18 4.41
CA LYS A 186 6.57 0.35 5.36
C LYS A 186 7.79 -0.56 5.38
N THR A 187 8.93 -0.06 4.90
CA THR A 187 10.16 -0.88 4.84
C THR A 187 10.88 -0.88 6.18
N ILE A 188 11.70 -1.90 6.42
CA ILE A 188 12.65 -1.97 7.55
C ILE A 188 13.86 -1.03 7.39
N THR A 189 13.96 -0.30 6.27
CA THR A 189 14.96 0.74 6.03
C THR A 189 14.38 2.14 6.20
N LYS A 190 13.22 2.25 6.84
CA LYS A 190 12.53 3.51 7.17
C LYS A 190 11.77 4.19 6.02
N ASP A 191 11.69 3.60 4.85
CA ASP A 191 10.91 4.18 3.74
C ASP A 191 9.40 4.04 3.97
N PHE A 192 8.67 5.05 3.51
CA PHE A 192 7.21 5.13 3.52
C PHE A 192 6.66 5.11 2.09
N ASN A 193 6.62 3.91 1.49
CA ASN A 193 6.29 3.74 0.07
C ASN A 193 4.77 3.70 -0.14
N PHE A 194 4.17 4.86 -0.36
CA PHE A 194 2.73 5.00 -0.59
C PHE A 194 2.35 4.90 -2.07
N ILE A 195 1.33 4.09 -2.36
CA ILE A 195 0.67 4.07 -3.67
C ILE A 195 -0.81 4.41 -3.58
N TYR A 196 -1.37 4.86 -4.69
CA TYR A 196 -2.79 5.14 -4.89
C TYR A 196 -3.21 4.64 -6.27
N TYR A 197 -4.36 3.97 -6.38
CA TYR A 197 -4.93 3.58 -7.66
C TYR A 197 -5.95 4.62 -8.15
N ASP A 198 -5.65 5.29 -9.26
CA ASP A 198 -6.58 6.20 -9.93
C ASP A 198 -7.51 5.38 -10.84
N ILE A 199 -8.72 5.07 -10.34
CA ILE A 199 -9.72 4.27 -11.05
C ILE A 199 -10.06 4.87 -12.42
N ASN A 200 -10.12 6.19 -12.54
CA ASN A 200 -10.49 6.86 -13.79
C ASN A 200 -9.40 6.71 -14.85
N LYS A 201 -8.13 6.64 -14.43
CA LYS A 201 -6.98 6.47 -15.33
C LYS A 201 -6.56 5.01 -15.45
N GLY A 202 -7.11 4.12 -14.63
CA GLY A 202 -6.79 2.70 -14.61
C GLY A 202 -5.37 2.38 -14.16
N ARG A 203 -4.75 3.23 -13.33
CA ARG A 203 -3.30 3.11 -13.02
C ARG A 203 -2.90 3.40 -11.58
N PHE A 204 -1.83 2.74 -11.15
CA PHE A 204 -1.14 3.04 -9.88
C PHE A 204 -0.26 4.28 -9.98
N LEU A 205 -0.32 5.09 -8.93
CA LEU A 205 0.48 6.29 -8.73
C LEU A 205 1.27 6.15 -7.42
N LYS A 206 2.53 6.60 -7.40
CA LYS A 206 3.36 6.64 -6.18
C LYS A 206 3.37 8.02 -5.56
N VAL A 207 3.42 8.10 -4.24
CA VAL A 207 3.58 9.37 -3.51
C VAL A 207 5.06 9.59 -3.19
N GLU A 208 5.62 10.67 -3.71
CA GLU A 208 7.04 11.01 -3.50
C GLU A 208 7.27 11.99 -2.34
N LYS A 209 6.20 12.65 -1.88
CA LYS A 209 6.26 13.65 -0.81
C LYS A 209 5.50 13.17 0.41
N VAL A 210 6.25 12.66 1.38
CA VAL A 210 5.75 12.20 2.67
C VAL A 210 6.35 13.06 3.78
N TYR A 211 5.53 13.49 4.74
CA TYR A 211 5.97 14.32 5.85
C TYR A 211 5.46 13.79 7.19
N LEU A 212 6.30 13.90 8.22
CA LEU A 212 5.87 13.85 9.61
C LEU A 212 5.43 15.24 10.05
N GLN A 213 4.21 15.36 10.57
CA GLN A 213 3.78 16.52 11.34
C GLN A 213 4.12 16.29 12.82
N THR A 214 5.05 17.10 13.35
CA THR A 214 5.43 17.04 14.77
C THR A 214 4.30 17.57 15.66
N LYS A 215 4.35 17.25 16.96
CA LYS A 215 3.44 17.83 17.97
C LYS A 215 3.45 19.37 18.00
N LYS A 216 4.53 20.00 17.51
CA LYS A 216 4.67 21.46 17.35
C LYS A 216 4.15 21.99 16.00
N LYS A 217 3.54 21.14 15.17
CA LYS A 217 3.06 21.43 13.82
C LYS A 217 4.15 21.79 12.80
N GLU A 218 5.38 21.36 13.07
CA GLU A 218 6.47 21.44 12.09
C GLU A 218 6.38 20.23 11.16
N PHE A 219 6.85 20.37 9.92
CA PHE A 219 6.85 19.30 8.93
C PHE A 219 8.28 18.83 8.66
N ILE A 220 8.52 17.53 8.86
CA ILE A 220 9.81 16.90 8.60
C ILE A 220 9.62 15.97 7.40
N PRO A 221 10.42 16.11 6.32
CA PRO A 221 10.35 15.17 5.19
C PRO A 221 10.75 13.77 5.63
N LEU A 222 10.02 12.77 5.14
CA LEU A 222 10.31 11.35 5.35
C LEU A 222 10.75 10.72 4.03
N SER A 223 11.61 9.72 4.11
CA SER A 223 12.10 8.96 2.95
C SER A 223 10.96 8.17 2.29
N ALA A 224 10.92 8.21 0.96
CA ALA A 224 9.99 7.44 0.14
C ALA A 224 10.71 7.01 -1.13
N TYR A 225 10.74 5.71 -1.39
CA TYR A 225 11.39 5.07 -2.53
C TYR A 225 12.90 5.38 -2.63
N GLU A 226 13.59 5.56 -1.51
CA GLU A 226 15.06 5.72 -1.48
C GLU A 226 15.77 4.37 -1.66
N PHE A 227 15.19 3.31 -1.11
CA PHE A 227 15.70 1.95 -1.22
C PHE A 227 14.68 1.11 -1.99
N CYS A 228 14.92 0.83 -3.26
CA CYS A 228 14.08 -0.02 -4.11
C CYS A 228 14.97 -0.83 -5.06
N ASP A 229 14.60 -2.08 -5.31
CA ASP A 229 15.32 -2.95 -6.24
C ASP A 229 14.87 -2.70 -7.70
N ASP A 230 15.80 -2.82 -8.66
CA ASP A 230 15.59 -2.64 -10.11
C ASP A 230 15.03 -3.86 -10.88
#